data_AF-A0A8T5ET98-F1
#
_entry.id   AF-A0A8T5ET98-F1
#
_cell.length_a   1.000
_cell.length_b   1.000
_cell.length_c   1.000
_cell.angle_alpha   90.00
_cell.angle_beta   90.00
_cell.angle_gamma   90.00
#
_symmetry.space_group_name_H-M   'P 1'
#
loop_
_entity.id
_entity.type
_entity.pdbx_description
1 polymer ?
#
loop_
_entity_poly.entity_id
_entity_poly.type
_entity_poly.pdbx_seq_one_letter_code
_entity_poly.pdbx_strand_id
1 'polypeptide(L)'
;MGWWPFKKNKKILHEEPHIKGTRLWLQDLREISEKNFDNSAEGQRLIRQMQVEWTDAYKKGEVTDELLSGLDRRAFRLLRSDTDEWLKWLDNEDFWMPGWGIESME
;
A
#
# COMPACT_ATOMS: atom_id res chain seq x y z
N MET A 1 -1.78 32.09 -19.09
CA MET A 1 -2.76 31.17 -18.49
C MET A 1 -2.48 29.78 -19.05
N GLY A 2 -1.80 28.94 -18.27
CA GLY A 2 -1.20 27.68 -18.74
C GLY A 2 -2.22 26.56 -18.89
N TRP A 3 -2.18 25.92 -20.05
CA TRP A 3 -2.97 24.77 -20.48
C TRP A 3 -2.31 23.47 -19.97
N TRP A 4 -3.06 22.63 -19.25
CA TRP A 4 -2.62 21.31 -18.77
C TRP A 4 -3.34 20.21 -19.57
N PRO A 5 -2.65 19.22 -20.21
CA PRO A 5 -3.33 18.14 -20.92
C PRO A 5 -3.15 16.81 -20.19
N PHE A 6 -4.06 16.49 -19.27
CA PHE A 6 -4.29 15.10 -18.85
C PHE A 6 -5.76 14.74 -19.00
N LYS A 7 -6.06 14.13 -20.15
CA LYS A 7 -7.36 13.51 -20.43
C LYS A 7 -7.43 12.20 -19.62
N LYS A 8 -8.14 12.22 -18.49
CA LYS A 8 -8.41 10.99 -17.72
C LYS A 8 -9.42 10.13 -18.48
N ASN A 9 -8.94 9.11 -19.18
CA ASN A 9 -9.81 8.03 -19.63
C ASN A 9 -10.30 7.26 -18.41
N LYS A 10 -11.54 7.49 -17.98
CA LYS A 10 -12.27 6.57 -17.09
C LYS A 10 -12.51 5.28 -17.88
N LYS A 11 -11.53 4.37 -17.88
CA LYS A 11 -11.84 2.96 -18.10
C LYS A 11 -12.55 2.50 -16.83
N ILE A 12 -13.87 2.34 -16.94
CA ILE A 12 -14.64 1.55 -15.99
C ILE A 12 -14.11 0.13 -16.19
N LEU A 13 -13.12 -0.25 -15.39
CA LEU A 13 -12.70 -1.64 -15.30
C LEU A 13 -13.85 -2.34 -14.58
N HIS A 14 -14.52 -3.24 -15.31
CA HIS A 14 -15.32 -4.27 -14.67
C HIS A 14 -14.32 -5.15 -13.93
N GLU A 15 -14.03 -4.79 -12.68
CA GLU A 15 -13.22 -5.60 -11.79
C GLU A 15 -14.03 -6.86 -11.50
N GLU A 16 -13.58 -8.00 -12.03
CA GLU A 16 -13.92 -9.27 -11.43
C GLU A 16 -13.66 -9.14 -9.92
N PRO A 17 -14.59 -9.55 -9.03
CA PRO A 17 -14.49 -9.29 -7.59
C PRO A 17 -13.21 -9.82 -6.90
N HIS A 18 -12.38 -10.57 -7.63
CA HIS A 18 -11.26 -11.33 -7.10
C HIS A 18 -9.89 -10.85 -7.58
N ILE A 19 -9.78 -9.94 -8.55
CA ILE A 19 -8.48 -9.48 -9.07
C ILE A 19 -8.25 -8.03 -8.63
N LYS A 20 -7.64 -7.85 -7.45
CA LYS A 20 -7.13 -6.53 -7.05
C LYS A 20 -5.88 -6.24 -7.89
N GLY A 21 -5.98 -5.30 -8.82
CA GLY A 21 -4.81 -4.84 -9.59
C GLY A 21 -3.68 -4.30 -8.68
N THR A 22 -2.45 -4.35 -9.18
CA THR A 22 -1.18 -3.98 -8.50
C THR A 22 -1.24 -2.63 -7.73
N ARG A 23 -1.99 -1.63 -8.21
CA ARG A 23 -2.10 -0.32 -7.54
C ARG A 23 -3.01 -0.33 -6.30
N LEU A 24 -3.92 -1.29 -6.19
CA LEU A 24 -4.92 -1.32 -5.14
C LEU A 24 -4.31 -1.75 -3.79
N TRP A 25 -3.35 -2.67 -3.77
CA TRP A 25 -2.79 -3.17 -2.50
C TRP A 25 -2.09 -2.09 -1.67
N LEU A 26 -1.31 -1.21 -2.30
CA LEU A 26 -0.64 -0.11 -1.59
C LEU A 26 -1.65 0.94 -1.10
N GLN A 27 -2.68 1.20 -1.90
CA GLN A 27 -3.75 2.11 -1.52
C GLN A 27 -4.57 1.54 -0.35
N ASP A 28 -4.95 0.25 -0.40
CA ASP A 28 -5.67 -0.44 0.66
C ASP A 28 -4.86 -0.45 1.96
N LEU A 29 -3.53 -0.66 1.87
CA LEU A 29 -2.64 -0.61 3.02
C LEU A 29 -2.65 0.79 3.65
N ARG A 30 -2.57 1.84 2.83
CA ARG A 30 -2.66 3.23 3.30
C ARG A 30 -4.02 3.51 3.94
N GLU A 31 -5.10 3.14 3.29
CA GLU A 31 -6.47 3.39 3.76
C GLU A 31 -6.77 2.67 5.09
N ILE A 32 -6.39 1.39 5.22
CA ILE A 32 -6.54 0.66 6.50
C ILE A 32 -5.71 1.31 7.60
N SER A 33 -4.51 1.79 7.27
CA SER A 33 -3.65 2.42 8.27
C SER A 33 -4.22 3.78 8.72
N GLU A 34 -4.66 4.61 7.78
CA GLU A 34 -5.26 5.93 8.03
C GLU A 34 -6.62 5.83 8.76
N LYS A 35 -7.46 4.85 8.41
CA LYS A 35 -8.73 4.62 9.13
C LYS A 35 -8.54 4.21 10.59
N ASN A 36 -7.35 3.70 10.92
CA ASN A 36 -6.99 3.30 12.27
C ASN A 36 -5.88 4.21 12.84
N PHE A 37 -5.87 5.50 12.49
CA PHE A 37 -4.88 6.46 12.99
C PHE A 37 -4.87 6.56 14.53
N ASP A 38 -6.04 6.41 15.17
CA ASP A 38 -6.23 6.48 16.62
C ASP A 38 -6.13 5.11 17.32
N ASN A 39 -6.02 4.02 16.55
CA ASN A 39 -5.94 2.67 17.05
C ASN A 39 -4.94 1.83 16.25
N SER A 40 -3.65 2.11 16.46
CA SER A 40 -2.55 1.42 15.81
C SER A 40 -2.63 -0.12 15.99
N ALA A 41 -3.07 -0.62 17.14
CA ALA A 41 -3.20 -2.04 17.40
C ALA A 41 -4.21 -2.73 16.44
N GLU A 42 -5.36 -2.10 16.20
CA GLU A 42 -6.34 -2.63 15.23
C GLU A 42 -5.83 -2.49 13.80
N GLY A 43 -5.20 -1.36 13.45
CA GLY A 43 -4.54 -1.20 12.16
C GLY A 43 -3.51 -2.29 11.90
N GLN A 44 -2.66 -2.59 12.87
CA GLN A 44 -1.67 -3.67 12.80
C GLN A 44 -2.31 -5.05 12.66
N ARG A 45 -3.43 -5.31 13.36
CA ARG A 45 -4.18 -6.56 13.21
C ARG A 45 -4.68 -6.75 11.78
N LEU A 46 -5.24 -5.70 11.18
CA LEU A 46 -5.72 -5.71 9.80
C LEU A 46 -4.58 -5.86 8.78
N ILE A 47 -3.45 -5.19 9.00
CA ILE A 47 -2.26 -5.34 8.15
C ILE A 47 -1.77 -6.80 8.14
N ARG A 48 -1.78 -7.50 9.27
CA ARG A 48 -1.42 -8.94 9.29
C ARG A 48 -2.38 -9.79 8.46
N GLN A 49 -3.67 -9.43 8.41
CA GLN A 49 -4.64 -10.11 7.54
C GLN A 49 -4.33 -9.83 6.07
N MET A 50 -4.07 -8.57 5.72
CA MET A 50 -3.66 -8.19 4.36
C MET A 50 -2.39 -8.92 3.90
N GLN A 51 -1.43 -9.16 4.80
CA GLN A 51 -0.22 -9.92 4.48
C GLN A 51 -0.54 -11.34 3.98
N VAL A 52 -1.56 -11.99 4.54
CA VAL A 52 -2.02 -13.30 4.06
C VAL A 52 -2.63 -13.16 2.66
N GLU A 53 -3.51 -12.17 2.47
CA GLU A 53 -4.21 -11.96 1.21
C GLU A 53 -3.27 -11.63 0.05
N TRP A 54 -2.35 -10.68 0.21
CA TRP A 54 -1.43 -10.31 -0.87
C TRP A 54 -0.38 -11.39 -1.12
N THR A 55 -0.04 -12.21 -0.11
CA THR A 55 0.86 -13.37 -0.30
C THR A 55 0.19 -14.43 -1.16
N ASP A 56 -1.11 -14.66 -0.97
CA ASP A 56 -1.87 -15.59 -1.80
C ASP A 56 -2.13 -15.04 -3.21
N ALA A 57 -2.36 -13.73 -3.35
CA ALA A 57 -2.43 -13.06 -4.65
C ALA A 57 -1.09 -13.13 -5.40
N TYR A 58 0.03 -12.98 -4.70
CA TYR A 58 1.37 -13.16 -5.25
C TYR A 58 1.59 -14.57 -5.81
N LYS A 59 1.21 -15.62 -5.06
CA LYS A 59 1.29 -17.01 -5.53
C LYS A 59 0.48 -17.27 -6.79
N LYS A 60 -0.56 -16.47 -7.06
CA LYS A 60 -1.39 -16.54 -8.27
C LYS A 60 -0.86 -15.68 -9.42
N GLY A 61 0.22 -14.93 -9.21
CA GLY A 61 0.79 -14.01 -10.20
C GLY A 61 0.06 -12.67 -10.32
N GLU A 62 -0.80 -12.32 -9.36
CA GLU A 62 -1.58 -11.06 -9.38
C GLU A 62 -0.80 -9.88 -8.76
N VAL A 63 0.23 -10.17 -7.97
CA VAL A 63 1.13 -9.21 -7.33
C VAL A 63 2.54 -9.44 -7.89
N THR A 64 3.23 -8.38 -8.30
CA THR A 64 4.62 -8.50 -8.79
C THR A 64 5.61 -8.60 -7.64
N ASP A 65 6.81 -9.11 -7.89
CA ASP A 65 7.90 -9.18 -6.90
C ASP A 65 8.22 -7.80 -6.29
N GLU A 66 8.27 -6.77 -7.12
CA GLU A 66 8.57 -5.40 -6.70
C GLU A 66 7.47 -4.84 -5.79
N LEU A 67 6.20 -5.10 -6.13
CA LEU A 67 5.08 -4.69 -5.31
C LEU A 67 5.08 -5.42 -3.98
N LEU A 68 5.23 -6.76 -3.97
CA LEU A 68 5.27 -7.55 -2.74
C LEU A 68 6.37 -7.05 -1.81
N SER A 69 7.59 -6.89 -2.33
CA SER A 69 8.73 -6.36 -1.56
C SER A 69 8.44 -4.95 -1.01
N GLY A 70 7.76 -4.10 -1.79
CA GLY A 70 7.34 -2.77 -1.36
C GLY A 70 6.29 -2.78 -0.24
N LEU A 71 5.33 -3.70 -0.31
CA LEU A 71 4.29 -3.90 0.71
C LEU A 71 4.87 -4.47 2.00
N ASP A 72 5.70 -5.51 1.91
CA ASP A 72 6.30 -6.17 3.07
C ASP A 72 7.21 -5.24 3.87
N ARG A 73 8.02 -4.40 3.19
CA ARG A 73 8.86 -3.40 3.87
C ARG A 73 8.03 -2.38 4.65
N ARG A 74 6.91 -1.94 4.10
CA ARG A 74 6.00 -0.99 4.76
C ARG A 74 5.26 -1.63 5.91
N ALA A 75 4.70 -2.81 5.68
CA ALA A 75 4.05 -3.62 6.72
C ALA A 75 5.01 -3.85 7.88
N PHE A 76 6.26 -4.20 7.63
CA PHE A 76 7.27 -4.37 8.68
C PHE A 76 7.44 -3.13 9.56
N ARG A 77 7.46 -1.92 8.98
CA ARG A 77 7.54 -0.67 9.76
C ARG A 77 6.27 -0.45 10.57
N LEU A 78 5.11 -0.52 9.93
CA LEU A 78 3.81 -0.28 10.56
C LEU A 78 3.52 -1.27 11.70
N LEU A 79 3.85 -2.55 11.51
CA LEU A 79 3.65 -3.62 12.50
C LEU A 79 4.58 -3.55 13.72
N ARG A 80 5.68 -2.79 13.62
CA ARG A 80 6.63 -2.60 14.72
C ARG A 80 6.51 -1.24 15.40
N SER A 81 5.72 -0.35 14.81
CA SER A 81 5.55 1.01 15.31
C SER A 81 4.74 1.00 16.61
N ASP A 82 5.13 1.84 17.56
CA ASP A 82 4.21 2.28 18.61
C ASP A 82 3.20 3.30 18.05
N THR A 83 2.32 3.84 18.91
CA THR A 83 1.28 4.79 18.49
C THR A 83 1.86 6.08 17.88
N ASP A 84 2.97 6.59 18.43
CA ASP A 84 3.56 7.84 17.95
C ASP A 84 4.31 7.62 16.63
N GLU A 85 5.04 6.50 16.52
CA GLU A 85 5.69 6.09 15.28
C GLU A 85 4.68 5.79 14.17
N TRP A 86 3.55 5.18 14.51
CA TRP A 86 2.46 4.91 13.57
C TRP A 86 2.00 6.18 12.88
N LEU A 87 1.67 7.21 13.67
CA LEU A 87 1.26 8.53 13.14
C LEU A 87 2.35 9.16 12.27
N LYS A 88 3.63 9.08 12.69
CA LYS A 88 4.75 9.59 11.89
C LYS A 88 4.87 8.92 10.53
N TRP A 89 4.59 7.62 10.43
CA TRP A 89 4.58 6.91 9.15
C TRP A 89 3.36 7.27 8.29
N LEU A 90 2.19 7.46 8.91
CA LEU A 90 1.00 7.91 8.20
C LEU A 90 1.22 9.26 7.53
N ASP A 91 1.84 10.20 8.26
CA ASP A 91 2.11 11.57 7.79
C ASP A 91 3.28 11.68 6.79
N ASN A 92 3.98 10.58 6.53
CA ASN A 92 5.13 10.57 5.63
C ASN A 92 4.68 10.24 4.19
N GLU A 93 4.54 11.26 3.33
CA GLU A 93 4.15 11.04 1.94
C GLU A 93 5.18 10.22 1.13
N ASP A 94 6.48 10.40 1.40
CA ASP A 94 7.53 9.61 0.73
C ASP A 94 7.40 8.12 1.06
N PHE A 95 6.98 7.79 2.28
CA PHE A 95 6.69 6.41 2.69
C PHE A 95 5.62 5.76 1.81
N TRP A 96 4.68 6.53 1.26
CA TRP A 96 3.62 6.01 0.39
C TRP A 96 3.95 6.08 -1.10
N MET A 97 5.09 6.66 -1.49
CA MET A 97 5.48 6.76 -2.89
C MET A 97 6.00 5.42 -3.47
N PRO A 98 5.67 5.09 -4.74
CA PRO A 98 6.27 3.95 -5.43
C PRO A 98 7.80 4.01 -5.37
N GLY A 99 8.46 2.85 -5.18
CA GLY A 99 9.91 2.77 -5.11
C GLY A 99 10.54 3.14 -3.75
N TRP A 100 9.74 3.56 -2.75
CA TRP A 100 10.25 3.81 -1.39
C TRP A 100 11.04 2.62 -0.83
N GLY A 101 12.16 2.94 -0.18
CA GLY A 101 13.03 1.97 0.47
C GLY A 101 13.88 1.13 -0.49
N ILE A 102 13.82 1.40 -1.80
CA ILE A 102 14.81 0.89 -2.77
C ILE A 102 15.97 1.88 -2.74
N GLU A 103 17.12 1.47 -2.19
CA GLU A 103 18.37 2.19 -2.46
C GLU A 103 18.64 2.08 -3.96
N SER A 104 18.81 3.22 -4.64
CA SER A 104 19.39 3.23 -5.97
C SER A 104 20.79 2.66 -5.86
N MET A 105 20.96 1.38 -6.21
CA MET A 105 22.30 0.88 -6.52
C MET A 105 22.76 1.62 -7.77
N GLU A 106 23.57 2.66 -7.58
CA GLU A 106 24.48 3.17 -8.60
C GLU A 106 25.64 2.19 -8.81
#